data_AF-A0A9D8I4X6-F1
#
_entry.id   AF-A0A9D8I4X6-F1
#
_cell.length_a   1.000
_cell.length_b   1.000
_cell.length_c   1.000
_cell.angle_alpha   90.00
_cell.angle_beta   90.00
_cell.angle_gamma   90.00
#
_symmetry.space_group_name_H-M   'P 1'
#
loop_
_entity.id
_entity.type
_entity.pdbx_description
1 polymer ?
#
loop_
_entity_poly.entity_id
_entity_poly.type
_entity_poly.pdbx_seq_one_letter_code
_entity_poly.pdbx_strand_id
1 'polypeptide(L)'
;MKTNGFSSSLSSCTRQTFRGYGTGFAFLSSFLSAADANGTARASVVSSVAMVFMGGGVGGTCQLWTPASAEKVTAPARPERSFRAAPAWATVPPMKRAAADWAELLPDEDYGFHFGLKPGDAAAFFAPSPDHEALVAQRRHWFAVDAPRYAVLLPGAEPMVRETIALARRWQSLTPEGDAAIRDAGATGDGWAELLALGVAWEMDFALLSVAGGEPKLVAGCVCFPSQWRLTDKVGHGISVIHGPVPGLNAALAPRIAGFLAKLKPGPAFLRANWGLSRSAELNQHPEQNIPRLAPPLRADEVFLRIENQALVALPASGGVLFGIRLEVHPLAEVRRDPVAARGLSRGLRTMPGDMAAYKNIAHVRAEVLALLKGHE
;
A
#
# COMPACT_ATOMS: atom_id res chain seq x y z
N MET A 1 55.20 -11.98 2.64
CA MET A 1 55.81 -10.77 2.03
C MET A 1 56.10 -11.13 0.57
N LYS A 2 55.63 -10.48 -0.49
CA LYS A 2 54.95 -9.21 -0.73
C LYS A 2 54.07 -9.36 -1.99
N THR A 3 52.84 -8.83 -1.89
CA THR A 3 52.00 -8.11 -2.86
C THR A 3 52.18 -8.32 -4.38
N ASN A 4 51.11 -8.81 -5.03
CA ASN A 4 50.79 -8.56 -6.43
C ASN A 4 50.16 -7.15 -6.58
N GLY A 5 50.70 -6.34 -7.49
CA GLY A 5 50.09 -5.11 -7.98
C GLY A 5 49.87 -5.22 -9.48
N PHE A 6 48.60 -5.15 -9.92
CA PHE A 6 48.25 -4.95 -11.32
C PHE A 6 47.61 -3.56 -11.45
N SER A 7 48.22 -2.74 -12.30
CA SER A 7 47.77 -1.43 -12.77
C SER A 7 47.39 -1.55 -14.24
N SER A 8 46.23 -1.01 -14.63
CA SER A 8 45.96 -0.45 -15.97
C SER A 8 44.61 0.29 -15.88
N SER A 9 44.65 1.62 -15.91
CA SER A 9 44.47 2.48 -17.08
C SER A 9 42.99 2.68 -17.47
N LEU A 10 42.37 3.67 -16.82
CA LEU A 10 41.15 4.34 -17.27
C LEU A 10 41.48 5.21 -18.49
N SER A 11 40.80 4.98 -19.61
CA SER A 11 40.74 5.95 -20.71
C SER A 11 39.37 6.64 -20.69
N SER A 12 39.44 7.95 -20.52
CA SER A 12 38.38 8.93 -20.70
C SER A 12 37.98 9.01 -22.17
N CYS A 13 36.68 9.10 -22.44
CA CYS A 13 36.18 9.63 -23.71
C CYS A 13 35.28 10.84 -23.40
N THR A 14 35.74 11.98 -23.88
CA THR A 14 35.20 13.31 -23.62
C THR A 14 34.01 13.62 -24.53
N ARG A 15 33.10 14.41 -23.97
CA ARG A 15 31.99 15.17 -24.57
C ARG A 15 32.15 15.48 -26.07
N GLN A 16 31.06 15.27 -26.81
CA GLN A 16 30.74 16.11 -27.95
C GLN A 16 29.28 16.57 -27.87
N THR A 17 29.12 17.89 -27.82
CA THR A 17 27.88 18.65 -27.78
C THR A 17 27.15 18.61 -29.12
N PHE A 18 25.83 18.46 -29.11
CA PHE A 18 24.97 18.97 -30.18
C PHE A 18 23.76 19.72 -29.61
N ARG A 19 23.54 20.90 -30.20
CA ARG A 19 22.50 21.88 -29.89
C ARG A 19 21.12 21.40 -30.35
N GLY A 20 20.14 21.71 -29.50
CA GLY A 20 18.73 22.07 -29.71
C GLY A 20 18.00 21.69 -31.00
N TYR A 21 16.80 21.12 -30.84
CA TYR A 21 15.54 21.64 -31.38
C TYR A 21 14.42 21.24 -30.41
N GLY A 22 13.63 22.22 -29.96
CA GLY A 22 12.39 21.97 -29.25
C GLY A 22 11.25 21.67 -30.23
N THR A 23 10.21 20.98 -29.76
CA THR A 23 8.78 21.34 -29.90
C THR A 23 7.88 20.19 -29.44
N GLY A 24 6.94 20.52 -28.55
CA GLY A 24 5.54 20.09 -28.54
C GLY A 24 5.20 18.60 -28.59
N PHE A 25 4.79 18.05 -27.44
CA PHE A 25 3.88 16.89 -27.43
C PHE A 25 2.43 17.38 -27.48
N ALA A 26 1.77 17.15 -28.61
CA ALA A 26 0.31 17.21 -28.73
C ALA A 26 -0.24 15.81 -28.44
N PHE A 27 -1.12 15.70 -27.44
CA PHE A 27 -1.95 14.51 -27.25
C PHE A 27 -3.10 14.57 -28.25
N LEU A 28 -3.18 13.63 -29.20
CA LEU A 28 -4.42 13.31 -29.89
C LEU A 28 -4.93 11.98 -29.34
N SER A 29 -6.03 12.05 -28.59
CA SER A 29 -6.87 10.90 -28.28
C SER A 29 -7.68 10.53 -29.53
N SER A 30 -7.80 9.24 -29.80
CA SER A 30 -8.83 8.72 -30.70
C SER A 30 -9.29 7.37 -30.17
N PHE A 31 -10.53 7.35 -29.69
CA PHE A 31 -11.31 6.15 -29.42
C PHE A 31 -11.77 5.56 -30.75
N LEU A 32 -11.53 4.28 -30.98
CA LEU A 32 -12.27 3.49 -31.95
C LEU A 32 -12.89 2.30 -31.21
N SER A 33 -14.20 2.40 -31.02
CA SER A 33 -15.07 1.31 -30.64
C SER A 33 -15.30 0.44 -31.87
N ALA A 34 -14.95 -0.83 -31.79
CA ALA A 34 -15.46 -1.86 -32.69
C ALA A 34 -15.99 -3.00 -31.80
N ALA A 35 -17.32 -3.11 -31.76
CA ALA A 35 -18.01 -4.22 -31.15
C ALA A 35 -18.13 -5.35 -32.17
N ASP A 36 -17.58 -6.52 -31.87
CA ASP A 36 -17.86 -7.73 -32.63
C ASP A 36 -19.07 -8.47 -32.06
N ALA A 37 -19.95 -8.88 -32.97
CA ALA A 37 -21.20 -9.57 -32.73
C ALA A 37 -20.95 -11.04 -32.30
N ASN A 38 -20.57 -11.28 -31.04
CA ASN A 38 -20.78 -12.58 -30.36
C ASN A 38 -20.55 -12.58 -28.84
N GLY A 39 -20.85 -11.49 -28.13
CA GLY A 39 -21.30 -11.53 -26.73
C GLY A 39 -20.43 -12.25 -25.68
N THR A 40 -19.11 -12.34 -25.87
CA THR A 40 -18.21 -12.93 -24.86
C THR A 40 -16.94 -12.09 -24.69
N ALA A 41 -16.90 -11.26 -23.64
CA ALA A 41 -15.70 -10.51 -23.28
C ALA A 41 -14.76 -11.40 -22.44
N ARG A 42 -13.62 -11.80 -23.00
CA ARG A 42 -12.43 -12.21 -22.24
C ARG A 42 -11.36 -11.13 -22.41
N ALA A 43 -11.13 -10.35 -21.37
CA ALA A 43 -10.03 -9.39 -21.34
C ALA A 43 -8.73 -10.14 -20.98
N SER A 44 -7.89 -10.39 -21.99
CA SER A 44 -6.47 -10.68 -21.79
C SER A 44 -5.68 -9.43 -22.20
N VAL A 45 -5.18 -8.67 -21.22
CA VAL A 45 -4.24 -7.57 -21.49
C VAL A 45 -2.85 -8.17 -21.65
N VAL A 46 -2.43 -8.34 -22.90
CA VAL A 46 -1.02 -8.54 -23.25
C VAL A 46 -0.46 -7.15 -23.53
N SER A 47 0.42 -6.65 -22.66
CA SER A 47 1.15 -5.41 -22.90
C SER A 47 2.32 -5.72 -23.83
N SER A 48 2.14 -5.48 -25.13
CA SER A 48 3.24 -5.48 -26.10
C SER A 48 3.75 -4.05 -26.23
N VAL A 49 4.93 -3.78 -25.69
CA VAL A 49 5.68 -2.55 -25.97
C VAL A 49 6.24 -2.67 -27.40
N ALA A 50 5.65 -1.94 -28.34
CA ALA A 50 6.25 -1.74 -29.66
C ALA A 50 7.19 -0.53 -29.60
N MET A 51 8.50 -0.78 -29.62
CA MET A 51 9.52 0.23 -29.81
C MET A 51 9.58 0.57 -31.31
N VAL A 52 9.14 1.76 -31.71
CA VAL A 52 9.32 2.23 -33.09
C VAL A 52 10.60 3.05 -33.15
N PHE A 53 11.64 2.51 -33.80
CA PHE A 53 12.79 3.27 -34.25
C PHE A 53 12.44 3.95 -35.58
N MET A 54 12.32 5.28 -35.60
CA MET A 54 12.34 6.04 -36.85
C MET A 54 13.80 6.33 -37.23
N GLY A 55 14.37 5.46 -38.07
CA GLY A 55 15.59 5.73 -38.83
C GLY A 55 15.23 5.96 -40.28
N GLY A 56 15.46 7.18 -40.79
CA GLY A 56 15.31 7.49 -42.21
C GLY A 56 16.39 6.79 -43.04
N GLY A 57 15.97 6.11 -44.11
CA GLY A 57 16.88 5.45 -45.05
C GLY A 57 16.09 4.84 -46.20
N VAL A 58 16.44 5.24 -47.41
CA VAL A 58 15.71 5.08 -48.67
C VAL A 58 15.79 3.64 -49.19
N GLY A 59 14.67 3.11 -49.69
CA GLY A 59 14.62 2.02 -50.68
C GLY A 59 14.59 0.59 -50.12
N GLY A 60 13.40 -0.01 -50.10
CA GLY A 60 13.24 -1.45 -49.87
C GLY A 60 11.78 -1.88 -50.06
N THR A 61 11.54 -2.79 -51.00
CA THR A 61 10.23 -3.31 -51.38
C THR A 61 9.48 -3.95 -50.21
N CYS A 62 8.20 -3.59 -50.05
CA CYS A 62 7.31 -4.12 -49.03
C CYS A 62 6.91 -5.57 -49.38
N GLN A 63 7.50 -6.57 -48.72
CA GLN A 63 7.00 -7.94 -48.73
C GLN A 63 6.01 -8.12 -47.58
N LEU A 64 4.76 -8.45 -47.94
CA LEU A 64 3.71 -8.82 -46.99
C LEU A 64 4.09 -10.16 -46.33
N TRP A 65 4.38 -10.13 -45.03
CA TRP A 65 4.60 -11.32 -44.22
C TRP A 65 3.24 -11.81 -43.70
N THR A 66 2.73 -12.92 -44.23
CA THR A 66 1.56 -13.62 -43.66
C THR A 66 1.99 -14.30 -42.35
N PRO A 67 1.31 -14.08 -41.22
CA PRO A 67 1.66 -14.76 -39.98
C PRO A 67 1.23 -16.23 -40.10
N ALA A 68 2.22 -17.12 -40.16
CA ALA A 68 2.02 -18.54 -39.90
C ALA A 68 1.47 -18.70 -38.47
N SER A 69 0.38 -19.47 -38.36
CA SER A 69 -0.23 -20.03 -37.14
C SER A 69 0.56 -19.77 -35.85
N ALA A 70 0.15 -18.73 -35.12
CA ALA A 70 0.58 -18.52 -33.74
C ALA A 70 0.01 -19.65 -32.88
N GLU A 71 0.81 -20.69 -32.62
CA GLU A 71 0.56 -21.60 -31.52
C GLU A 71 0.44 -20.76 -30.24
N LYS A 72 -0.70 -20.90 -29.55
CA LYS A 72 -0.89 -20.35 -28.22
C LYS A 72 0.14 -20.99 -27.30
N VAL A 73 1.25 -20.29 -27.07
CA VAL A 73 2.12 -20.56 -25.93
C VAL A 73 1.31 -20.18 -24.70
N THR A 74 0.55 -21.13 -24.17
CA THR A 74 -0.05 -21.01 -22.85
C THR A 74 1.10 -20.96 -21.87
N ALA A 75 1.31 -19.78 -21.25
CA ALA A 75 2.16 -19.68 -20.08
C ALA A 75 1.72 -20.77 -19.08
N PRO A 76 2.65 -21.54 -18.49
CA PRO A 76 2.28 -22.56 -17.52
C PRO A 76 1.49 -21.90 -16.39
N ALA A 77 0.39 -22.52 -16.00
CA ALA A 77 -0.37 -22.11 -14.82
C ALA A 77 0.60 -21.96 -13.65
N ARG A 78 0.67 -20.77 -13.06
CA ARG A 78 1.44 -20.54 -11.83
C ARG A 78 0.92 -21.57 -10.81
N PRO A 79 1.77 -22.42 -10.22
CA PRO A 79 1.29 -23.39 -9.25
C PRO A 79 0.57 -22.62 -8.13
N GLU A 80 -0.65 -23.05 -7.80
CA GLU A 80 -1.36 -22.60 -6.61
C GLU A 80 -0.44 -22.87 -5.42
N ARG A 81 0.23 -21.82 -4.94
CA ARG A 81 1.18 -21.95 -3.84
C ARG A 81 0.37 -22.28 -2.59
N SER A 82 0.63 -23.48 -2.06
CA SER A 82 0.15 -23.95 -0.76
C SER A 82 0.39 -22.93 0.34
N PHE A 83 -0.34 -23.04 1.45
CA PHE A 83 -0.09 -22.26 2.65
C PHE A 83 1.40 -22.20 2.99
N ARG A 84 1.89 -21.00 3.33
CA ARG A 84 3.27 -20.76 3.76
C ARG A 84 3.21 -20.16 5.16
N ALA A 85 3.78 -20.87 6.13
CA ALA A 85 3.94 -20.32 7.47
C ALA A 85 4.83 -19.08 7.41
N ALA A 86 4.38 -18.00 8.06
CA ALA A 86 5.15 -16.79 8.20
C ALA A 86 6.40 -17.06 9.06
N PRO A 87 7.58 -16.54 8.70
CA PRO A 87 8.74 -16.64 9.58
C PRO A 87 8.48 -15.80 10.85
N ALA A 88 8.91 -16.29 12.01
CA ALA A 88 8.61 -15.64 13.30
C ALA A 88 9.01 -14.16 13.36
N TRP A 89 10.13 -13.80 12.73
CA TRP A 89 10.62 -12.42 12.68
C TRP A 89 9.71 -11.47 11.88
N ALA A 90 8.87 -11.97 10.97
CA ALA A 90 7.99 -11.19 10.10
C ALA A 90 6.55 -11.07 10.65
N THR A 91 6.35 -11.47 11.91
CA THR A 91 5.07 -11.46 12.61
C THR A 91 5.21 -10.73 13.94
N VAL A 92 4.10 -10.24 14.48
CA VAL A 92 3.99 -9.80 15.87
C VAL A 92 2.80 -10.50 16.52
N PRO A 93 2.78 -10.68 17.84
CA PRO A 93 1.64 -11.24 18.55
C PRO A 93 0.35 -10.45 18.26
N PRO A 94 -0.81 -11.12 18.17
CA PRO A 94 -2.09 -10.42 18.07
C PRO A 94 -2.31 -9.52 19.29
N MET A 95 -2.68 -8.27 19.04
CA MET A 95 -3.03 -7.34 20.12
C MET A 95 -4.32 -7.81 20.80
N LYS A 96 -4.34 -7.83 22.13
CA LYS A 96 -5.58 -8.13 22.87
C LYS A 96 -6.59 -7.00 22.62
N ARG A 97 -7.80 -7.37 22.21
CA ARG A 97 -8.94 -6.46 22.02
C ARG A 97 -10.03 -6.77 23.04
N ALA A 98 -10.64 -5.73 23.59
CA ALA A 98 -11.84 -5.89 24.40
C ALA A 98 -13.06 -6.17 23.52
N ALA A 99 -14.12 -6.73 24.11
CA ALA A 99 -15.38 -6.98 23.39
C ALA A 99 -15.95 -5.70 22.75
N ALA A 100 -15.79 -4.54 23.39
CA ALA A 100 -16.21 -3.26 22.86
C ALA A 100 -15.40 -2.87 21.60
N ASP A 101 -14.09 -3.12 21.57
CA ASP A 101 -13.24 -2.84 20.41
C ASP A 101 -13.60 -3.76 19.23
N TRP A 102 -14.00 -5.01 19.52
CA TRP A 102 -14.53 -5.92 18.50
C TRP A 102 -15.87 -5.46 17.97
N ALA A 103 -16.80 -5.08 18.84
CA ALA A 103 -18.12 -4.58 18.43
C ALA A 103 -18.02 -3.30 17.58
N GLU A 104 -17.02 -2.45 17.85
CA GLU A 104 -16.78 -1.26 17.03
C GLU A 104 -16.21 -1.60 15.64
N LEU A 105 -15.26 -2.54 15.57
CA LEU A 105 -14.63 -2.94 14.31
C LEU A 105 -15.54 -3.82 13.43
N LEU A 106 -16.23 -4.74 14.09
CA LEU A 106 -17.07 -5.79 13.51
C LEU A 106 -18.44 -5.73 14.20
N PRO A 107 -19.25 -4.70 13.93
CA PRO A 107 -20.60 -4.61 14.49
C PRO A 107 -21.47 -5.75 13.96
N ASP A 108 -22.40 -6.22 14.79
CA ASP A 108 -23.42 -7.22 14.40
C ASP A 108 -24.56 -6.55 13.60
N GLU A 109 -24.19 -5.91 12.50
CA GLU A 109 -25.07 -5.21 11.57
C GLU A 109 -24.71 -5.55 10.12
N ASP A 110 -25.59 -5.18 9.20
CA ASP A 110 -25.33 -5.39 7.77
C ASP A 110 -24.13 -4.58 7.30
N TYR A 111 -23.34 -5.15 6.39
CA TYR A 111 -22.15 -4.51 5.86
C TYR A 111 -22.48 -3.14 5.26
N GLY A 112 -21.92 -2.10 5.87
CA GLY A 112 -22.08 -0.72 5.42
C GLY A 112 -20.74 -0.03 5.16
N PHE A 113 -20.75 0.92 4.21
CA PHE A 113 -19.65 1.86 4.02
C PHE A 113 -19.74 2.97 5.05
N HIS A 114 -19.17 2.72 6.22
CA HIS A 114 -19.06 3.73 7.27
C HIS A 114 -17.78 4.54 7.04
N PHE A 115 -17.90 5.85 6.86
CA PHE A 115 -16.74 6.73 6.87
C PHE A 115 -16.05 6.71 8.26
N GLY A 116 -16.86 6.57 9.32
CA GLY A 116 -16.45 5.99 10.61
C GLY A 116 -15.30 6.70 11.33
N LEU A 117 -15.09 7.99 11.06
CA LEU A 117 -14.04 8.76 11.74
C LEU A 117 -14.52 9.20 13.12
N LYS A 118 -13.77 8.82 14.15
CA LYS A 118 -13.98 9.29 15.52
C LYS A 118 -12.81 10.16 15.97
N PRO A 119 -13.06 11.25 16.72
CA PRO A 119 -11.98 11.96 17.38
C PRO A 119 -11.19 11.03 18.31
N GLY A 120 -9.89 11.23 18.38
CA GLY A 120 -8.99 10.48 19.24
C GLY A 120 -7.72 11.27 19.55
N ASP A 121 -6.89 10.70 20.41
CA ASP A 121 -5.63 11.30 20.83
C ASP A 121 -4.49 10.85 19.91
N ALA A 122 -3.81 11.82 19.27
CA ALA A 122 -2.72 11.53 18.35
C ALA A 122 -1.52 10.91 19.08
N ALA A 123 -1.17 11.43 20.26
CA ALA A 123 -0.02 10.93 21.01
C ALA A 123 -0.22 9.46 21.42
N ALA A 124 -1.42 9.09 21.87
CA ALA A 124 -1.78 7.72 22.20
C ALA A 124 -1.75 6.80 20.99
N PHE A 125 -2.25 7.25 19.82
CA PHE A 125 -2.23 6.43 18.61
C PHE A 125 -0.80 6.18 18.10
N PHE A 126 0.07 7.20 18.14
CA PHE A 126 1.44 7.10 17.65
C PHE A 126 2.45 6.69 18.74
N ALA A 127 2.00 6.40 19.96
CA ALA A 127 2.86 5.93 21.04
C ALA A 127 3.49 4.57 20.67
N PRO A 128 4.74 4.30 21.09
CA PRO A 128 5.37 3.00 20.88
C PRO A 128 4.50 1.87 21.41
N SER A 129 4.30 0.84 20.59
CA SER A 129 3.61 -0.38 21.02
C SER A 129 4.53 -1.26 21.87
N PRO A 130 3.99 -2.26 22.60
CA PRO A 130 4.82 -3.28 23.25
C PRO A 130 5.77 -4.01 22.29
N ASP A 131 5.42 -4.07 21.01
CA ASP A 131 6.20 -4.72 19.94
C ASP A 131 7.07 -3.74 19.15
N HIS A 132 7.28 -2.52 19.66
CA HIS A 132 8.00 -1.45 18.97
C HIS A 132 9.34 -1.88 18.38
N GLU A 133 10.18 -2.54 19.19
CA GLU A 133 11.51 -2.97 18.76
C GLU A 133 11.43 -4.00 17.63
N ALA A 134 10.50 -4.95 17.70
CA ALA A 134 10.30 -5.96 16.67
C ALA A 134 9.79 -5.35 15.36
N LEU A 135 8.83 -4.40 15.45
CA LEU A 135 8.32 -3.67 14.30
C LEU A 135 9.42 -2.85 13.63
N VAL A 136 10.16 -2.06 14.41
CA VAL A 136 11.28 -1.24 13.90
C VAL A 136 12.38 -2.12 13.28
N ALA A 137 12.69 -3.29 13.87
CA ALA A 137 13.63 -4.24 13.28
C ALA A 137 13.15 -4.78 11.92
N GLN A 138 11.86 -5.12 11.78
CA GLN A 138 11.29 -5.52 10.49
C GLN A 138 11.35 -4.39 9.46
N ARG A 139 11.08 -3.14 9.86
CA ARG A 139 11.19 -1.98 8.97
C ARG A 139 12.62 -1.79 8.47
N ARG A 140 13.61 -1.85 9.37
CA ARG A 140 15.03 -1.81 9.03
C ARG A 140 15.41 -2.89 8.04
N HIS A 141 14.92 -4.12 8.24
CA HIS A 141 15.11 -5.21 7.29
C HIS A 141 14.57 -4.85 5.90
N TRP A 142 13.32 -4.39 5.80
CA TRP A 142 12.70 -4.07 4.51
C TRP A 142 13.36 -2.89 3.79
N PHE A 143 13.79 -1.87 4.53
CA PHE A 143 14.58 -0.76 3.98
C PHE A 143 15.95 -1.23 3.48
N ALA A 144 16.60 -2.16 4.17
CA ALA A 144 17.87 -2.73 3.72
C ALA A 144 17.72 -3.59 2.45
N VAL A 145 16.55 -4.20 2.24
CA VAL A 145 16.23 -4.94 1.01
C VAL A 145 16.03 -3.99 -0.17
N ASP A 146 15.15 -2.99 -0.02
CA ASP A 146 14.78 -2.07 -1.11
C ASP A 146 14.04 -0.84 -0.57
N ALA A 147 14.78 0.15 -0.05
CA ALA A 147 14.18 1.37 0.50
C ALA A 147 13.23 2.11 -0.48
N PRO A 148 13.57 2.30 -1.78
CA PRO A 148 12.66 2.94 -2.74
C PRO A 148 11.31 2.23 -2.95
N ARG A 149 11.19 0.94 -2.57
CA ARG A 149 9.92 0.21 -2.59
C ARG A 149 8.96 0.66 -1.50
N TYR A 150 9.50 1.04 -0.35
CA TYR A 150 8.73 1.31 0.86
C TYR A 150 8.68 2.79 1.22
N ALA A 151 9.58 3.62 0.68
CA ALA A 151 9.61 5.05 0.89
C ALA A 151 9.54 5.80 -0.44
N VAL A 152 8.78 6.89 -0.48
CA VAL A 152 8.74 7.80 -1.63
C VAL A 152 8.62 9.23 -1.10
N LEU A 153 9.34 10.16 -1.73
CA LEU A 153 9.30 11.59 -1.47
C LEU A 153 9.20 12.35 -2.78
N LEU A 154 8.09 13.06 -3.02
CA LEU A 154 8.01 13.98 -4.16
C LEU A 154 8.71 15.32 -3.83
N PRO A 155 9.28 15.99 -4.84
CA PRO A 155 9.87 17.31 -4.65
C PRO A 155 8.87 18.30 -4.04
N GLY A 156 9.30 19.05 -3.04
CA GLY A 156 8.49 20.05 -2.34
C GLY A 156 7.70 19.50 -1.15
N ALA A 157 7.72 18.19 -0.90
CA ALA A 157 7.07 17.58 0.27
C ALA A 157 7.99 17.49 1.51
N GLU A 158 9.25 17.93 1.42
CA GLU A 158 10.23 17.92 2.51
C GLU A 158 9.73 18.66 3.77
N PRO A 159 9.05 19.83 3.67
CA PRO A 159 8.51 20.51 4.86
C PRO A 159 7.52 19.63 5.65
N MET A 160 6.71 18.82 4.97
CA MET A 160 5.76 17.92 5.63
C MET A 160 6.48 16.77 6.36
N VAL A 161 7.59 16.27 5.80
CA VAL A 161 8.43 15.26 6.47
C VAL A 161 9.02 15.83 7.75
N ARG A 162 9.61 17.04 7.70
CA ARG A 162 10.20 17.69 8.88
C ARG A 162 9.17 17.97 9.97
N GLU A 163 7.98 18.38 9.57
CA GLU A 163 6.88 18.60 10.50
C GLU A 163 6.41 17.28 11.14
N THR A 164 6.33 16.20 10.37
CA THR A 164 6.00 14.85 10.87
C THR A 164 7.05 14.37 11.87
N ILE A 165 8.34 14.60 11.61
CA ILE A 165 9.42 14.33 12.57
C ILE A 165 9.21 15.12 13.86
N ALA A 166 8.88 16.41 13.77
CA ALA A 166 8.61 17.24 14.95
C ALA A 166 7.40 16.75 15.76
N LEU A 167 6.36 16.25 15.09
CA LEU A 167 5.21 15.63 15.75
C LEU A 167 5.58 14.30 16.42
N ALA A 168 6.32 13.42 15.74
CA ALA A 168 6.78 12.15 16.30
C ALA A 168 7.64 12.37 17.57
N ARG A 169 8.48 13.40 17.59
CA ARG A 169 9.22 13.84 18.79
C ARG A 169 8.29 14.31 19.90
N ARG A 170 7.32 15.16 19.57
CA ARG A 170 6.35 15.70 20.54
C ARG A 170 5.51 14.60 21.19
N TRP A 171 5.15 13.58 20.42
CA TRP A 171 4.40 12.41 20.90
C TRP A 171 5.28 11.35 21.55
N GLN A 172 6.59 11.57 21.64
CA GLN A 172 7.55 10.62 22.22
C GLN A 172 7.49 9.24 21.52
N SER A 173 7.27 9.25 20.21
CA SER A 173 7.09 8.04 19.39
C SER A 173 8.40 7.40 18.93
N LEU A 174 9.55 7.97 19.31
CA LEU A 174 10.88 7.60 18.83
C LEU A 174 11.77 7.20 20.01
N THR A 175 12.63 6.19 19.80
CA THR A 175 13.70 5.90 20.76
C THR A 175 14.78 6.99 20.69
N PRO A 176 15.61 7.16 21.75
CA PRO A 176 16.74 8.09 21.72
C PRO A 176 17.69 7.89 20.53
N GLU A 177 17.96 6.63 20.17
CA GLU A 177 18.83 6.26 19.05
C GLU A 177 18.17 6.62 17.71
N GLY A 178 16.87 6.35 17.58
CA GLY A 178 16.09 6.72 16.40
C GLY A 178 16.06 8.24 16.18
N ASP A 179 15.84 9.00 17.26
CA ASP A 179 15.85 10.46 17.19
C ASP A 179 17.24 11.03 16.83
N ALA A 180 18.31 10.45 17.39
CA ALA A 180 19.68 10.85 17.04
C ALA A 180 19.97 10.62 15.55
N ALA A 181 19.61 9.45 15.01
CA ALA A 181 19.78 9.16 13.59
C ALA A 181 19.01 10.13 12.68
N ILE A 182 17.80 10.53 13.09
CA ILE A 182 17.02 11.54 12.35
C ILE A 182 17.68 12.92 12.42
N ARG A 183 18.29 13.30 13.56
CA ARG A 183 19.04 14.56 13.68
C ARG A 183 20.27 14.57 12.78
N ASP A 184 21.01 13.47 12.73
CA ASP A 184 22.18 13.34 11.87
C ASP A 184 21.80 13.41 10.39
N ALA A 185 20.71 12.74 9.99
CA ALA A 185 20.15 12.86 8.64
C ALA A 185 19.73 14.29 8.32
N GLY A 186 19.05 14.97 9.23
CA GLY A 186 18.64 16.38 9.07
C GLY A 186 19.80 17.35 8.91
N ALA A 187 20.96 17.08 9.53
CA ALA A 187 22.16 17.91 9.39
C ALA A 187 22.73 17.92 7.96
N THR A 188 22.38 16.93 7.13
CA THR A 188 22.78 16.88 5.71
C THR A 188 21.97 17.84 4.82
N GLY A 189 20.79 18.27 5.28
CA GLY A 189 19.83 19.02 4.48
C GLY A 189 19.08 18.21 3.41
N ASP A 190 19.35 16.90 3.30
CA ASP A 190 18.67 16.00 2.36
C ASP A 190 17.35 15.48 2.93
N GLY A 191 16.22 15.94 2.38
CA GLY A 191 14.89 15.52 2.78
C GLY A 191 14.64 14.02 2.56
N TRP A 192 15.34 13.40 1.60
CA TRP A 192 15.25 11.95 1.40
C TRP A 192 15.92 11.20 2.56
N ALA A 193 17.12 11.63 2.99
CA ALA A 193 17.77 11.08 4.17
C ALA A 193 16.90 11.23 5.43
N GLU A 194 16.25 12.39 5.61
CA GLU A 194 15.30 12.63 6.72
C GLU A 194 14.11 11.65 6.68
N LEU A 195 13.51 11.43 5.50
CA LEU A 195 12.40 10.47 5.33
C LEU A 195 12.84 9.04 5.63
N LEU A 196 14.00 8.63 5.12
CA LEU A 196 14.53 7.29 5.36
C LEU A 196 14.83 7.06 6.84
N ALA A 197 15.47 8.03 7.51
CA ALA A 197 15.77 7.95 8.93
C ALA A 197 14.49 7.83 9.77
N LEU A 198 13.45 8.61 9.46
CA LEU A 198 12.14 8.46 10.11
C LEU A 198 11.53 7.08 9.81
N GLY A 199 11.58 6.64 8.56
CA GLY A 199 11.02 5.36 8.11
C GLY A 199 11.57 4.14 8.84
N VAL A 200 12.85 4.16 9.24
CA VAL A 200 13.52 3.07 9.96
C VAL A 200 13.58 3.25 11.49
N ALA A 201 13.10 4.39 12.00
CA ALA A 201 13.08 4.71 13.43
C ALA A 201 11.66 4.72 14.02
N TRP A 202 10.64 4.93 13.20
CA TRP A 202 9.25 5.01 13.64
C TRP A 202 8.49 3.74 13.25
N GLU A 203 7.82 3.09 14.21
CA GLU A 203 7.13 1.81 13.96
C GLU A 203 5.97 1.91 12.96
N MET A 204 5.34 3.08 12.88
CA MET A 204 4.11 3.32 12.15
C MET A 204 4.34 3.41 10.64
N ASP A 205 3.48 2.78 9.85
CA ASP A 205 3.38 3.12 8.43
C ASP A 205 2.70 4.48 8.28
N PHE A 206 3.22 5.35 7.43
CA PHE A 206 2.64 6.67 7.24
C PHE A 206 2.66 7.13 5.80
N ALA A 207 1.69 7.98 5.49
CA ALA A 207 1.52 8.64 4.21
C ALA A 207 1.19 10.12 4.45
N LEU A 208 1.70 10.98 3.58
CA LEU A 208 1.60 12.42 3.67
C LEU A 208 0.76 12.94 2.51
N LEU A 209 -0.37 13.58 2.82
CA LEU A 209 -1.28 14.14 1.84
C LEU A 209 -1.12 15.66 1.78
N SER A 210 -0.75 16.18 0.61
CA SER A 210 -0.87 17.61 0.34
C SER A 210 -2.31 17.93 -0.01
N VAL A 211 -2.91 18.90 0.66
CA VAL A 211 -4.24 19.44 0.33
C VAL A 211 -4.15 20.76 -0.44
N ALA A 212 -2.94 21.19 -0.79
CA ALA A 212 -2.73 22.39 -1.58
C ALA A 212 -3.18 22.16 -3.03
N GLY A 213 -3.92 23.12 -3.59
CA GLY A 213 -4.33 23.09 -5.00
C GLY A 213 -5.59 22.25 -5.31
N GLY A 214 -6.43 21.98 -4.31
CA GLY A 214 -7.76 21.40 -4.51
C GLY A 214 -7.89 19.98 -3.95
N GLU A 215 -7.82 18.97 -4.83
CA GLU A 215 -7.94 17.58 -4.41
C GLU A 215 -6.71 17.14 -3.60
N PRO A 216 -6.87 16.50 -2.42
CA PRO A 216 -5.75 15.95 -1.67
C PRO A 216 -4.96 14.93 -2.49
N LYS A 217 -3.62 15.04 -2.47
CA LYS A 217 -2.69 14.17 -3.20
C LYS A 217 -1.68 13.53 -2.26
N LEU A 218 -1.38 12.25 -2.49
CA LEU A 218 -0.32 11.56 -1.77
C LEU A 218 1.05 12.02 -2.30
N VAL A 219 1.86 12.65 -1.46
CA VAL A 219 3.13 13.27 -1.88
C VAL A 219 4.37 12.65 -1.25
N ALA A 220 4.24 11.96 -0.13
CA ALA A 220 5.33 11.23 0.49
C ALA A 220 4.81 10.14 1.43
N GLY A 221 5.68 9.24 1.88
CA GLY A 221 5.34 8.26 2.90
C GLY A 221 6.37 7.15 3.06
N CYS A 222 6.20 6.36 4.11
CA CYS A 222 6.92 5.12 4.38
C CYS A 222 5.93 4.01 4.74
N VAL A 223 5.78 2.99 3.90
CA VAL A 223 4.79 1.91 4.04
C VAL A 223 5.46 0.54 3.89
N CYS A 224 5.88 -0.06 5.00
CA CYS A 224 6.53 -1.37 5.08
C CYS A 224 5.55 -2.54 5.17
N PHE A 225 4.34 -2.30 5.68
CA PHE A 225 3.37 -3.33 6.02
C PHE A 225 2.05 -3.18 5.22
N PRO A 226 2.09 -2.95 3.88
CA PRO A 226 0.88 -2.73 3.11
C PRO A 226 0.04 -4.00 3.02
N SER A 227 -1.28 -3.84 2.93
CA SER A 227 -2.23 -4.92 2.63
C SER A 227 -2.44 -5.06 1.11
N GLN A 228 -1.45 -5.61 0.40
CA GLN A 228 -1.51 -5.93 -1.04
C GLN A 228 -1.58 -4.72 -1.99
N TRP A 229 -0.96 -3.60 -1.62
CA TRP A 229 -0.81 -2.43 -2.50
C TRP A 229 0.63 -1.90 -2.47
N ARG A 230 0.99 -1.09 -3.47
CA ARG A 230 2.31 -0.48 -3.62
C ARG A 230 2.22 1.01 -3.36
N LEU A 231 3.11 1.55 -2.51
CA LEU A 231 3.18 2.99 -2.29
C LEU A 231 3.49 3.75 -3.59
N THR A 232 4.41 3.21 -4.39
CA THR A 232 4.86 3.75 -5.68
C THR A 232 3.75 3.93 -6.71
N ASP A 233 2.70 3.10 -6.64
CA ASP A 233 1.56 3.18 -7.56
C ASP A 233 0.54 4.25 -7.15
N LYS A 234 0.68 4.80 -5.93
CA LYS A 234 -0.29 5.72 -5.32
C LYS A 234 0.26 7.13 -5.18
N VAL A 235 1.57 7.28 -4.98
CA VAL A 235 2.21 8.59 -4.82
C VAL A 235 2.10 9.40 -6.11
N GLY A 236 1.81 10.69 -5.98
CA GLY A 236 1.54 11.62 -7.09
C GLY A 236 0.07 11.68 -7.50
N HIS A 237 -0.76 10.72 -7.07
CA HIS A 237 -2.17 10.67 -7.41
C HIS A 237 -3.06 11.34 -6.36
N GLY A 238 -4.19 11.85 -6.83
CA GLY A 238 -5.28 12.34 -5.99
C GLY A 238 -6.03 11.20 -5.28
N ILE A 239 -6.67 11.53 -4.17
CA ILE A 239 -7.43 10.56 -3.37
C ILE A 239 -8.50 9.83 -4.20
N SER A 240 -9.17 10.49 -5.15
CA SER A 240 -10.17 9.85 -6.03
C SER A 240 -9.58 8.76 -6.92
N VAL A 241 -8.35 8.95 -7.42
CA VAL A 241 -7.63 7.97 -8.25
C VAL A 241 -7.16 6.80 -7.38
N ILE A 242 -6.56 7.11 -6.22
CA ILE A 242 -6.09 6.09 -5.27
C ILE A 242 -7.22 5.14 -4.87
N HIS A 243 -8.41 5.69 -4.65
CA HIS A 243 -9.61 5.00 -4.19
C HIS A 243 -10.55 4.51 -5.32
N GLY A 244 -10.25 4.82 -6.57
CA GLY A 244 -11.05 4.38 -7.73
C GLY A 244 -11.34 2.89 -7.81
N PRO A 245 -10.44 1.99 -7.40
CA PRO A 245 -10.72 0.55 -7.37
C PRO A 245 -11.76 0.11 -6.34
N VAL A 246 -12.12 0.94 -5.35
CA VAL A 246 -13.07 0.57 -4.30
C VAL A 246 -14.50 0.69 -4.83
N PRO A 247 -15.27 -0.41 -4.93
CA PRO A 247 -16.62 -0.37 -5.49
C PRO A 247 -17.52 0.62 -4.73
N GLY A 248 -18.31 1.43 -5.46
CA GLY A 248 -19.26 2.39 -4.88
C GLY A 248 -18.67 3.60 -4.13
N LEU A 249 -17.36 3.64 -3.88
CA LEU A 249 -16.75 4.66 -3.03
C LEU A 249 -16.71 6.05 -3.68
N ASN A 250 -16.30 6.13 -4.95
CA ASN A 250 -16.14 7.42 -5.63
C ASN A 250 -17.47 8.15 -5.85
N ALA A 251 -18.57 7.42 -6.09
CA ALA A 251 -19.88 8.02 -6.30
C ALA A 251 -20.50 8.59 -5.02
N ALA A 252 -20.26 7.95 -3.87
CA ALA A 252 -20.95 8.29 -2.62
C ALA A 252 -20.08 9.04 -1.59
N LEU A 253 -18.76 8.79 -1.55
CA LEU A 253 -17.89 9.24 -0.46
C LEU A 253 -16.73 10.14 -0.90
N ALA A 254 -16.26 10.09 -2.15
CA ALA A 254 -15.07 10.86 -2.55
C ALA A 254 -15.19 12.39 -2.27
N PRO A 255 -16.31 13.07 -2.59
CA PRO A 255 -16.46 14.50 -2.25
C PRO A 255 -16.46 14.76 -0.73
N ARG A 256 -17.00 13.82 0.06
CA ARG A 256 -17.02 13.91 1.52
C ARG A 256 -15.62 13.74 2.11
N ILE A 257 -14.86 12.77 1.60
CA ILE A 257 -13.47 12.52 2.00
C ILE A 257 -12.61 13.75 1.69
N ALA A 258 -12.67 14.25 0.45
CA ALA A 258 -11.90 15.43 0.04
C ALA A 258 -12.26 16.66 0.88
N GLY A 259 -13.56 16.92 1.07
CA GLY A 259 -14.05 18.03 1.90
C GLY A 259 -13.67 17.91 3.38
N PHE A 260 -13.64 16.70 3.92
CA PHE A 260 -13.18 16.44 5.28
C PHE A 260 -11.68 16.71 5.42
N LEU A 261 -10.85 16.14 4.55
CA LEU A 261 -9.40 16.32 4.59
C LEU A 261 -8.99 17.79 4.42
N ALA A 262 -9.67 18.52 3.54
CA ALA A 262 -9.42 19.95 3.33
C ALA A 262 -9.81 20.83 4.53
N LYS A 263 -10.67 20.34 5.43
CA LYS A 263 -11.15 21.06 6.63
C LYS A 263 -10.57 20.50 7.92
N LEU A 264 -9.65 19.53 7.83
CA LEU A 264 -9.05 18.90 8.99
C LEU A 264 -8.30 19.96 9.81
N LYS A 265 -8.65 20.09 11.09
CA LYS A 265 -8.05 21.09 11.98
C LYS A 265 -6.94 20.47 12.82
N PRO A 266 -5.86 21.21 13.11
CA PRO A 266 -4.85 20.78 14.09
C PRO A 266 -5.46 20.49 15.46
N GLY A 267 -4.85 19.55 16.19
CA GLY A 267 -5.29 19.14 17.53
C GLY A 267 -5.61 17.64 17.57
N PRO A 268 -6.87 17.24 17.40
CA PRO A 268 -7.27 15.84 17.50
C PRO A 268 -6.74 15.00 16.33
N ALA A 269 -6.52 13.71 16.59
CA ALA A 269 -6.49 12.71 15.53
C ALA A 269 -7.91 12.28 15.19
N PHE A 270 -8.15 11.91 13.95
CA PHE A 270 -9.39 11.23 13.55
C PHE A 270 -9.08 9.79 13.21
N LEU A 271 -9.64 8.89 14.01
CA LEU A 271 -9.34 7.48 14.01
C LEU A 271 -10.43 6.71 13.26
N ARG A 272 -10.02 5.66 12.56
CA ARG A 272 -10.91 4.63 12.01
C ARG A 272 -10.16 3.31 11.94
N ALA A 273 -10.88 2.23 11.64
CA ALA A 273 -10.26 0.98 11.26
C ALA A 273 -10.81 0.49 9.92
N ASN A 274 -9.98 -0.24 9.18
CA ASN A 274 -10.38 -1.03 8.03
C ASN A 274 -9.88 -2.47 8.25
N TRP A 275 -10.56 -3.45 7.67
CA TRP A 275 -10.17 -4.85 7.82
C TRP A 275 -10.24 -5.62 6.51
N GLY A 276 -9.46 -6.70 6.44
CA GLY A 276 -9.46 -7.66 5.35
C GLY A 276 -9.02 -9.05 5.83
N LEU A 277 -9.07 -10.03 4.93
CA LEU A 277 -8.59 -11.38 5.21
C LEU A 277 -7.36 -11.69 4.36
N SER A 278 -6.42 -12.43 4.94
CA SER A 278 -5.20 -12.88 4.26
C SER A 278 -4.88 -14.33 4.62
N ARG A 279 -4.11 -15.01 3.77
CA ARG A 279 -3.63 -16.36 4.03
C ARG A 279 -2.24 -16.40 4.68
N SER A 280 -1.80 -15.28 5.25
CA SER A 280 -0.49 -15.18 5.92
C SER A 280 -0.54 -14.21 7.09
N ALA A 281 0.23 -14.53 8.12
CA ALA A 281 0.48 -13.68 9.27
C ALA A 281 1.52 -12.58 9.00
N GLU A 282 2.24 -12.65 7.88
CA GLU A 282 3.31 -11.69 7.55
C GLU A 282 2.76 -10.26 7.50
N LEU A 283 3.45 -9.33 8.17
CA LEU A 283 3.06 -7.92 8.20
C LEU A 283 3.21 -7.28 6.82
N ASN A 284 4.35 -7.50 6.16
CA ASN A 284 4.60 -7.02 4.80
C ASN A 284 3.87 -7.89 3.78
N GLN A 285 2.77 -7.37 3.24
CA GLN A 285 2.07 -7.99 2.11
C GLN A 285 2.17 -7.13 0.86
N HIS A 286 3.31 -6.44 0.67
CA HIS A 286 3.61 -5.78 -0.59
C HIS A 286 3.50 -6.79 -1.73
N PRO A 287 2.95 -6.44 -2.91
CA PRO A 287 2.71 -7.41 -3.98
C PRO A 287 3.94 -8.24 -4.42
N GLU A 288 5.16 -7.71 -4.26
CA GLU A 288 6.41 -8.46 -4.48
C GLU A 288 6.65 -9.62 -3.51
N GLN A 289 6.04 -9.59 -2.31
CA GLN A 289 6.12 -10.69 -1.36
C GLN A 289 5.37 -11.93 -1.84
N ASN A 290 4.51 -11.79 -2.86
CA ASN A 290 3.76 -12.89 -3.47
C ASN A 290 3.05 -13.77 -2.42
N ILE A 291 2.44 -13.12 -1.41
CA ILE A 291 1.69 -13.79 -0.36
C ILE A 291 0.60 -14.69 -1.01
N PRO A 292 0.47 -15.96 -0.58
CA PRO A 292 -0.56 -16.85 -1.09
C PRO A 292 -1.95 -16.24 -0.96
N ARG A 293 -2.76 -16.36 -2.01
CA ARG A 293 -4.17 -15.98 -1.95
C ARG A 293 -4.93 -16.97 -1.06
N LEU A 294 -6.00 -16.51 -0.44
CA LEU A 294 -7.01 -17.40 0.13
C LEU A 294 -7.55 -18.30 -0.99
N ALA A 295 -7.60 -19.60 -0.76
CA ALA A 295 -8.07 -20.60 -1.73
C ALA A 295 -8.54 -21.85 -0.96
N PRO A 296 -9.68 -22.46 -1.32
CA PRO A 296 -10.09 -23.72 -0.71
C PRO A 296 -9.06 -24.84 -0.98
N PRO A 297 -8.91 -25.83 -0.07
CA PRO A 297 -9.48 -25.86 1.27
C PRO A 297 -8.79 -24.86 2.23
N LEU A 298 -9.54 -24.32 3.18
CA LEU A 298 -9.09 -23.40 4.21
C LEU A 298 -9.19 -24.02 5.61
N ARG A 299 -8.19 -23.74 6.44
CA ARG A 299 -8.22 -24.00 7.88
C ARG A 299 -8.21 -22.68 8.66
N ALA A 300 -8.80 -22.69 9.85
CA ALA A 300 -8.89 -21.49 10.68
C ALA A 300 -7.52 -20.93 11.11
N ASP A 301 -6.47 -21.75 11.14
CA ASP A 301 -5.08 -21.34 11.44
C ASP A 301 -4.30 -20.87 10.19
N GLU A 302 -4.90 -20.96 9.01
CA GLU A 302 -4.32 -20.46 7.75
C GLU A 302 -4.97 -19.15 7.27
N VAL A 303 -6.03 -18.71 7.93
CA VAL A 303 -6.75 -17.47 7.62
C VAL A 303 -6.48 -16.45 8.71
N PHE A 304 -6.15 -15.22 8.32
CA PHE A 304 -5.81 -14.14 9.22
C PHE A 304 -6.69 -12.92 8.93
N LEU A 305 -7.32 -12.39 9.98
CA LEU A 305 -7.94 -11.08 9.98
C LEU A 305 -6.86 -10.02 10.10
N ARG A 306 -6.75 -9.16 9.09
CA ARG A 306 -5.84 -8.01 9.08
C ARG A 306 -6.63 -6.75 9.36
N ILE A 307 -6.17 -5.96 10.33
CA ILE A 307 -6.85 -4.74 10.76
C ILE A 307 -5.86 -3.59 10.59
N GLU A 308 -6.25 -2.60 9.81
CA GLU A 308 -5.54 -1.33 9.66
C GLU A 308 -6.23 -0.31 10.54
N ASN A 309 -5.68 -0.05 11.72
CA ASN A 309 -6.06 1.11 12.52
C ASN A 309 -5.41 2.33 11.89
N GLN A 310 -6.20 3.35 11.65
CA GLN A 310 -5.85 4.47 10.80
C GLN A 310 -6.07 5.78 11.56
N ALA A 311 -5.13 6.71 11.45
CA ALA A 311 -5.24 8.05 12.04
C ALA A 311 -5.01 9.11 10.97
N LEU A 312 -5.87 10.12 10.94
CA LEU A 312 -5.70 11.35 10.17
C LEU A 312 -5.40 12.51 11.11
N VAL A 313 -4.26 13.15 10.93
CA VAL A 313 -3.82 14.30 11.72
C VAL A 313 -3.46 15.46 10.79
N ALA A 314 -3.99 16.65 11.05
CA ALA A 314 -3.57 17.84 10.32
C ALA A 314 -2.15 18.26 10.69
N LEU A 315 -1.39 18.66 9.68
CA LEU A 315 -0.04 19.22 9.81
C LEU A 315 -0.16 20.77 9.84
N PRO A 316 -0.10 21.42 11.02
CA PRO A 316 -0.39 22.86 11.17
C PRO A 316 0.53 23.80 10.36
N ALA A 317 1.81 23.48 10.17
CA ALA A 317 2.77 24.36 9.52
C ALA A 317 2.74 24.22 7.99
N SER A 318 2.66 23.00 7.48
CA SER A 318 2.59 22.71 6.04
C SER A 318 1.16 22.76 5.48
N GLY A 319 0.15 22.71 6.35
CA GLY A 319 -1.27 22.66 5.98
C GLY A 319 -1.73 21.30 5.44
N GLY A 320 -0.87 20.28 5.40
CA GLY A 320 -1.19 18.95 4.88
C GLY A 320 -1.79 18.00 5.92
N VAL A 321 -1.83 16.70 5.58
CA VAL A 321 -2.37 15.65 6.46
C VAL A 321 -1.37 14.51 6.60
N LEU A 322 -1.11 14.11 7.84
CA LEU A 322 -0.44 12.86 8.20
C LEU A 322 -1.50 11.76 8.31
N PHE A 323 -1.35 10.72 7.50
CA PHE A 323 -2.12 9.49 7.55
C PHE A 323 -1.27 8.37 8.14
N GLY A 324 -1.53 7.99 9.39
CA GLY A 324 -0.86 6.90 10.09
C GLY A 324 -1.64 5.59 9.97
N ILE A 325 -0.94 4.46 9.84
CA ILE A 325 -1.51 3.13 9.66
C ILE A 325 -0.78 2.16 10.60
N ARG A 326 -1.52 1.64 11.59
CA ARG A 326 -1.07 0.56 12.48
C ARG A 326 -1.76 -0.73 12.09
N LEU A 327 -0.96 -1.72 11.72
CA LEU A 327 -1.45 -3.03 11.32
C LEU A 327 -1.51 -3.99 12.52
N GLU A 328 -2.64 -4.67 12.66
CA GLU A 328 -2.80 -5.85 13.50
C GLU A 328 -3.14 -7.07 12.64
N VAL A 329 -2.69 -8.25 13.08
CA VAL A 329 -2.97 -9.51 12.40
C VAL A 329 -3.42 -10.54 13.43
N HIS A 330 -4.61 -11.10 13.21
CA HIS A 330 -5.27 -12.02 14.13
C HIS A 330 -5.59 -13.34 13.41
N PRO A 331 -5.15 -14.51 13.90
CA PRO A 331 -5.58 -15.79 13.35
C PRO A 331 -7.10 -15.92 13.45
N LEU A 332 -7.76 -16.43 12.39
CA LEU A 332 -9.20 -16.67 12.41
C LEU A 332 -9.58 -17.67 13.52
N ALA A 333 -8.68 -18.59 13.86
CA ALA A 333 -8.82 -19.50 14.99
C ALA A 333 -8.97 -18.81 16.36
N GLU A 334 -8.45 -17.59 16.52
CA GLU A 334 -8.62 -16.77 17.72
C GLU A 334 -9.87 -15.90 17.62
N VAL A 335 -10.08 -15.25 16.46
CA VAL A 335 -11.27 -14.42 16.19
C VAL A 335 -12.55 -15.23 16.40
N ARG A 336 -12.59 -16.50 15.96
CA ARG A 336 -13.76 -17.36 16.13
C ARG A 336 -14.08 -17.70 17.59
N ARG A 337 -13.12 -17.55 18.53
CA ARG A 337 -13.33 -17.86 19.96
C ARG A 337 -13.96 -16.69 20.70
N ASP A 338 -13.89 -15.48 20.15
CA ASP A 338 -14.60 -14.31 20.68
C ASP A 338 -16.00 -14.23 20.04
N PRO A 339 -17.08 -14.39 20.81
CA PRO A 339 -18.43 -14.42 20.25
C PRO A 339 -18.83 -13.12 19.56
N VAL A 340 -18.34 -11.97 20.03
CA VAL A 340 -18.66 -10.66 19.43
C VAL A 340 -17.97 -10.53 18.09
N ALA A 341 -16.66 -10.81 18.04
CA ALA A 341 -15.89 -10.75 16.80
C ALA A 341 -16.41 -11.77 15.77
N ALA A 342 -16.71 -13.01 16.20
CA ALA A 342 -17.20 -14.07 15.33
C ALA A 342 -18.56 -13.73 14.71
N ARG A 343 -19.50 -13.20 15.49
CA ARG A 343 -20.83 -12.77 15.00
C ARG A 343 -20.72 -11.62 14.03
N GLY A 344 -20.01 -10.56 14.41
CA GLY A 344 -19.81 -9.39 13.57
C GLY A 344 -19.12 -9.70 12.24
N LEU A 345 -18.05 -10.49 12.27
CA LEU A 345 -17.37 -10.92 11.05
C LEU A 345 -18.29 -11.79 10.17
N SER A 346 -19.05 -12.70 10.78
CA SER A 346 -20.00 -13.55 10.04
C SER A 346 -21.13 -12.73 9.41
N ARG A 347 -21.70 -11.77 10.15
CA ARG A 347 -22.74 -10.86 9.64
C ARG A 347 -22.22 -10.01 8.50
N GLY A 348 -21.05 -9.39 8.68
CA GLY A 348 -20.37 -8.60 7.64
C GLY A 348 -20.10 -9.43 6.38
N LEU A 349 -19.56 -10.65 6.50
CA LEU A 349 -19.29 -11.52 5.36
C LEU A 349 -20.56 -11.98 4.62
N ARG A 350 -21.66 -12.27 5.34
CA ARG A 350 -22.94 -12.67 4.73
C ARG A 350 -23.57 -11.54 3.94
N THR A 351 -23.51 -10.32 4.45
CA THR A 351 -24.24 -9.16 3.94
C THR A 351 -23.40 -8.29 3.00
N MET A 352 -22.07 -8.50 2.96
CA MET A 352 -21.17 -7.79 2.06
C MET A 352 -21.57 -7.99 0.59
N PRO A 353 -21.76 -6.89 -0.17
CA PRO A 353 -22.00 -6.93 -1.61
C PRO A 353 -20.92 -7.73 -2.36
N GLY A 354 -21.32 -8.37 -3.47
CA GLY A 354 -20.45 -9.28 -4.23
C GLY A 354 -19.21 -8.59 -4.80
N ASP A 355 -19.37 -7.38 -5.33
CA ASP A 355 -18.30 -6.53 -5.85
C ASP A 355 -17.30 -6.13 -4.75
N MET A 356 -17.77 -5.76 -3.56
CA MET A 356 -16.93 -5.46 -2.41
C MET A 356 -16.14 -6.69 -1.95
N ALA A 357 -16.76 -7.86 -1.89
CA ALA A 357 -16.03 -9.07 -1.56
C ALA A 357 -15.05 -9.49 -2.64
N ALA A 358 -15.33 -9.20 -3.91
CA ALA A 358 -14.36 -9.41 -4.99
C ALA A 358 -13.17 -8.46 -4.83
N TYR A 359 -13.41 -7.18 -4.54
CA TYR A 359 -12.38 -6.19 -4.24
C TYR A 359 -11.50 -6.60 -3.04
N LYS A 360 -12.12 -7.06 -1.95
CA LYS A 360 -11.41 -7.58 -0.76
C LYS A 360 -10.80 -8.98 -0.99
N ASN A 361 -10.94 -9.58 -2.17
CA ASN A 361 -10.46 -10.93 -2.52
C ASN A 361 -10.97 -12.03 -1.56
N ILE A 362 -12.26 -11.94 -1.18
CA ILE A 362 -12.94 -12.87 -0.27
C ILE A 362 -14.10 -13.61 -0.97
N ALA A 363 -14.63 -13.08 -2.08
CA ALA A 363 -15.85 -13.61 -2.72
C ALA A 363 -15.81 -15.14 -2.98
N HIS A 364 -14.69 -15.65 -3.48
CA HIS A 364 -14.52 -17.07 -3.83
C HIS A 364 -14.30 -18.00 -2.63
N VAL A 365 -13.95 -17.46 -1.45
CA VAL A 365 -13.74 -18.23 -0.21
C VAL A 365 -14.80 -17.95 0.86
N ARG A 366 -15.74 -17.05 0.58
CA ARG A 366 -16.73 -16.54 1.55
C ARG A 366 -17.48 -17.65 2.27
N ALA A 367 -17.99 -18.64 1.54
CA ALA A 367 -18.77 -19.74 2.10
C ALA A 367 -17.95 -20.60 3.08
N GLU A 368 -16.68 -20.84 2.76
CA GLU A 368 -15.79 -21.66 3.59
C GLU A 368 -15.34 -20.90 4.84
N VAL A 369 -15.01 -19.60 4.72
CA VAL A 369 -14.70 -18.76 5.88
C VAL A 369 -15.91 -18.69 6.84
N LEU A 370 -17.12 -18.55 6.30
CA LEU A 370 -18.35 -18.61 7.11
C LEU A 370 -18.50 -19.97 7.82
N ALA A 371 -18.18 -21.08 7.14
CA ALA A 371 -18.20 -22.40 7.77
C ALA A 371 -17.18 -22.52 8.92
N LEU A 372 -16.01 -21.90 8.79
CA LEU A 372 -14.98 -21.87 9.85
C LEU A 372 -15.38 -21.03 11.07
N LEU A 373 -16.32 -20.09 10.90
CA LEU A 373 -16.86 -19.23 11.95
C LEU A 373 -18.11 -19.82 12.65
N LYS A 374 -18.64 -20.96 12.18
CA LYS A 374 -19.82 -21.60 12.78
C LYS A 374 -19.54 -22.02 14.23
N GLY A 375 -20.53 -21.81 15.09
CA GLY A 375 -20.47 -22.07 16.53
C GLY A 375 -20.98 -20.92 17.41
N HIS A 376 -21.17 -19.73 16.82
CA HIS A 376 -21.65 -18.53 17.50
C HIS A 376 -22.82 -17.84 16.78
N GLU A 377 -23.50 -18.54 15.85
CA GLU A 377 -24.65 -18.05 15.07
C GLU A 377 -25.84 -17.61 15.91
#